data_AF-A0A533YYF6-F1
#
_entry.id   AF-A0A533YYF6-F1
#
_cell.length_a   1.000
_cell.length_b   1.000
_cell.length_c   1.000
_cell.angle_alpha   90.00
_cell.angle_beta   90.00
_cell.angle_gamma   90.00
#
_symmetry.space_group_name_H-M   'P 1'
#
loop_
_entity.id
_entity.type
_entity.pdbx_description
1 polymer ?
#
loop_
_entity_poly.entity_id
_entity_poly.type
_entity_poly.pdbx_seq_one_letter_code
_entity_poly.pdbx_strand_id
1 'polypeptide(L)' 'MLRLRLRADLTAYRLRFQPMSREQALQLIERTKKEILELFPGKEDVFDLVLRPRFLRILNNEEN' A
#
# COMPACT_ATOMS: atom_id res chain seq x y z
N MET A 1 12.98 3.54 9.79
CA MET A 1 11.61 4.13 9.71
C MET A 1 11.38 4.98 8.46
N LEU A 2 12.30 5.87 8.04
CA LEU A 2 12.09 6.73 6.85
C LEU A 2 11.79 5.94 5.55
N ARG A 3 12.52 4.84 5.30
CA ARG A 3 12.31 3.98 4.12
C ARG A 3 10.91 3.38 4.06
N LEU A 4 10.35 2.97 5.21
CA LEU A 4 8.98 2.46 5.30
C LEU A 4 7.96 3.53 4.93
N ARG A 5 8.11 4.72 5.54
CA ARG A 5 7.23 5.86 5.29
C ARG A 5 7.25 6.25 3.82
N LEU A 6 8.44 6.37 3.23
CA LEU A 6 8.59 6.71 1.83
C LEU A 6 7.95 5.67 0.90
N ARG A 7 8.10 4.37 1.18
CA ARG A 7 7.46 3.32 0.38
C ARG A 7 5.94 3.36 0.51
N ALA A 8 5.43 3.50 1.72
CA ALA A 8 4.00 3.60 1.98
C ALA A 8 3.38 4.84 1.31
N ASP A 9 4.04 5.99 1.38
CA ASP A 9 3.54 7.23 0.79
C ASP A 9 3.60 7.22 -0.74
N LEU A 10 4.63 6.60 -1.32
CA LEU A 10 4.70 6.39 -2.78
C LEU A 10 3.59 5.45 -3.27
N THR A 11 3.31 4.37 -2.54
CA THR A 11 2.18 3.48 -2.86
C THR A 11 0.85 4.20 -2.76
N ALA A 12 0.63 4.99 -1.70
CA ALA A 12 -0.56 5.81 -1.54
C ALA A 12 -0.73 6.84 -2.67
N TYR A 13 0.36 7.48 -3.09
CA TYR A 13 0.36 8.41 -4.23
C TYR A 13 -0.05 7.72 -5.52
N ARG A 14 0.53 6.54 -5.81
CA ARG A 14 0.20 5.77 -7.01
C ARG A 14 -1.25 5.34 -7.03
N LEU A 15 -1.75 4.80 -5.92
CA LEU A 15 -3.15 4.40 -5.77
C LEU A 15 -4.14 5.54 -6.02
N ARG A 16 -3.72 6.79 -5.82
CA ARG A 16 -4.58 7.97 -5.94
C ARG A 16 -4.50 8.70 -7.29
N PHE A 17 -3.36 8.62 -7.96
CA PHE A 17 -3.09 9.52 -9.09
C PHE A 17 -2.66 8.80 -10.37
N GLN A 18 -2.50 7.48 -10.33
CA GLN A 18 -2.15 6.70 -11.51
C GLN A 18 -3.39 5.94 -12.00
N PRO A 19 -3.74 6.04 -13.29
CA PRO A 19 -4.83 5.26 -13.83
C PRO A 19 -4.48 3.77 -13.72
N MET A 20 -5.29 3.03 -12.98
CA MET A 20 -5.14 1.59 -12.81
C MET A 20 -6.50 0.94 -12.57
N SER A 21 -6.66 -0.31 -13.01
CA SER A 21 -7.81 -1.10 -12.63
C SER A 21 -7.77 -1.44 -11.14
N ARG A 22 -8.93 -1.77 -10.56
CA ARG A 22 -9.01 -2.24 -9.18
C ARG A 22 -8.11 -3.44 -8.90
N GLU A 23 -7.99 -4.36 -9.87
CA GLU A 23 -7.09 -5.50 -9.77
C GLU A 23 -5.62 -5.06 -9.72
N GLN A 24 -5.20 -4.13 -10.58
CA GLN A 24 -3.85 -3.57 -10.58
C GLN A 24 -3.52 -2.85 -9.26
N ALA A 25 -4.49 -2.14 -8.68
CA ALA A 25 -4.35 -1.51 -7.37
C ALA A 25 -4.13 -2.53 -6.25
N LEU A 26 -4.89 -3.63 -6.24
CA LEU A 26 -4.72 -4.71 -5.27
C LEU A 26 -3.36 -5.41 -5.43
N GLN A 27 -2.93 -5.66 -6.67
CA GLN A 27 -1.59 -6.21 -6.94
C GLN A 27 -0.48 -5.27 -6.46
N LEU A 28 -0.64 -3.95 -6.61
CA LEU A 28 0.31 -2.96 -6.10
C LEU A 28 0.39 -3.01 -4.56
N ILE A 29 -0.73 -3.18 -3.87
CA ILE A 29 -0.78 -3.33 -2.40
C ILE A 29 0.00 -4.57 -1.97
N GLU A 30 -0.25 -5.73 -2.60
CA GLU A 30 0.45 -6.97 -2.26
C GLU A 30 1.95 -6.91 -2.57
N ARG A 31 2.33 -6.28 -3.68
CA ARG A 31 3.75 -6.04 -3.98
C ARG A 31 4.40 -5.15 -2.92
N THR A 32 3.72 -4.08 -2.51
CA THR A 32 4.20 -3.17 -1.45
C THR A 32 4.38 -3.91 -0.13
N LYS A 33 3.46 -4.85 0.20
CA LYS A 33 3.59 -5.73 1.38
C LYS A 33 4.90 -6.51 1.33
N LYS A 34 5.18 -7.21 0.23
CA LYS A 34 6.41 -8.01 0.07
C LYS A 34 7.66 -7.14 0.26
N GLU A 35 7.73 -6.00 -0.42
CA GLU A 35 8.88 -5.09 -0.35
C GLU A 35 9.09 -4.51 1.06
N ILE A 36 8.01 -4.25 1.80
CA ILE A 36 8.10 -3.78 3.19
C ILE A 36 8.60 -4.89 4.11
N LEU A 37 8.13 -6.13 3.93
CA LEU A 37 8.53 -7.26 4.77
C LEU A 37 9.96 -7.72 4.50
N GLU A 38 10.46 -7.56 3.28
CA GLU A 38 11.88 -7.74 2.96
C GLU A 38 12.76 -6.74 3.73
N LEU A 39 12.30 -5.49 3.89
CA LEU A 39 13.03 -4.45 4.64
C LEU A 39 12.82 -4.53 6.16
N PHE A 40 11.69 -5.09 6.60
CA PHE A 40 11.28 -5.18 8.00
C PHE A 40 10.63 -6.55 8.28
N PRO A 41 11.43 -7.62 8.40
CA PRO A 41 10.92 -8.97 8.64
C PRO A 41 10.11 -9.06 9.95
N GLY A 42 9.03 -9.85 9.94
CA GLY A 42 8.18 -10.05 11.12
C GLY A 42 7.28 -8.86 11.48
N LYS A 43 7.01 -7.97 10.51
CA LYS A 43 6.09 -6.83 10.65
C LYS A 43 4.82 -6.99 9.81
N GLU A 44 4.42 -8.22 9.47
CA GLU A 44 3.17 -8.49 8.75
C GLU A 44 1.96 -7.84 9.42
N ASP A 45 1.79 -8.06 10.72
CA ASP A 45 0.64 -7.54 11.45
C ASP A 45 0.57 -6.01 11.40
N VAL A 46 1.71 -5.33 11.45
CA VAL A 46 1.76 -3.87 11.35
C VAL A 46 1.32 -3.41 9.97
N PHE A 47 1.75 -4.10 8.91
CA PHE A 47 1.28 -3.79 7.56
C PHE A 47 -0.24 -3.98 7.47
N ASP A 48 -0.74 -5.13 7.91
CA ASP A 48 -2.16 -5.50 7.76
C ASP A 48 -3.08 -4.65 8.65
N LEU A 49 -2.62 -4.19 9.82
CA LEU A 49 -3.39 -3.32 10.73
C LEU A 49 -3.35 -1.84 10.35
N VAL A 50 -2.25 -1.35 9.76
CA VAL A 50 -2.03 0.09 9.56
C VAL A 50 -2.04 0.49 8.09
N LEU A 51 -1.25 -0.19 7.26
CA LEU A 51 -1.01 0.23 5.88
C LEU A 51 -2.09 -0.29 4.93
N ARG A 52 -2.46 -1.57 5.04
CA ARG A 52 -3.53 -2.17 4.22
C ARG A 52 -4.85 -1.40 4.32
N PRO A 53 -5.37 -1.04 5.52
CA PRO A 53 -6.63 -0.28 5.61
C PRO A 53 -6.50 1.14 5.07
N ARG A 54 -5.31 1.77 5.15
CA ARG A 54 -5.04 3.06 4.52
C ARG A 54 -5.14 2.96 3.00
N PHE A 55 -4.52 1.95 2.39
CA PHE A 55 -4.56 1.76 0.94
C PHE A 55 -5.96 1.43 0.42
N LEU A 56 -6.69 0.56 1.12
CA LEU A 56 -8.06 0.21 0.75
C LEU A 56 -9.01 1.41 0.85
N ARG A 57 -8.83 2.30 1.84
CA ARG A 57 -9.61 3.55 1.92
C ARG A 57 -9.34 4.46 0.73
N ILE A 58 -8.09 4.57 0.26
CA ILE A 58 -7.78 5.35 -0.93
C ILE A 58 -8.51 4.76 -2.13
N LEU A 59 -8.37 3.45 -2.35
CA LEU A 59 -9.00 2.75 -3.47
C LEU A 59 -10.53 2.89 -3.48
N ASN A 60 -11.18 2.71 -2.34
CA ASN A 60 -12.64 2.77 -2.24
C ASN A 60 -13.19 4.21 -2.31
N ASN A 61 -12.38 5.22 -1.96
CA ASN A 61 -12.82 6.62 -2.02
C ASN A 61 -12.75 7.21 -3.43
N GLU A 62 -12.08 6.56 -4.38
CA GLU A 62 -12.06 6.98 -5.80
C GLU A 62 -13.23 6.40 -6.62
N GLU A 63 -13.98 5.45 -6.06
CA GLU A 63 -15.16 4.86 -6.72
C GLU A 63 -16.45 5.71 -6.56
N ASN A 64 -16.40 6.89 -5.92
CA ASN A 64 -17.54 7.82 -5.76
C ASN A 64 -17.37 9.13 -6.55
#